data_AF-A0AAU1E807-F1
#
_entry.id   AF-A0AAU1E807-F1
#
_cell.length_a   1.000
_cell.length_b   1.000
_cell.length_c   1.000
_cell.angle_alpha   90.00
_cell.angle_beta   90.00
_cell.angle_gamma   90.00
#
_symmetry.space_group_name_H-M   'P 1'
#
loop_
_entity.id
_entity.type
_entity.pdbx_description
1 polymer ?
#
loop_
_entity_poly.entity_id
_entity_poly.type
_entity_poly.pdbx_seq_one_letter_code
_entity_poly.pdbx_strand_id
1 'polypeptide(L)'
;MDKQRMTLSVLTLLPLAVACGTQTAGSGSVGTGSPVTGVRWTVDSLTVDGRTAKAPAGAYLKIGEDGRASGNLGCNGFGSKATVKGDRVAFGALRTTEMGCAKGPTAFERNLSRSIAGQDGFTARTDGDRLTLTADSGDRVSLTKEKDAPLRGTKWRVTALGDRNTSRSLPKGTDAYFVLSEKGTLDGRLGCNHASARATVSDGHITLGPARTTRMMCDRSLMRTEKALLELFDGRTSYAVDHRGITLTSGNGTIVQAVAAE
;
A
#
# COMPACT_ATOMS: atom_id res chain seq x y z
N MET A 1 1.49 -66.80 56.93
CA MET A 1 0.18 -67.26 56.40
C MET A 1 -0.85 -66.20 56.75
N ASP A 2 -1.64 -65.85 55.75
CA ASP A 2 -2.36 -64.58 55.54
C ASP A 2 -3.06 -63.91 56.73
N LYS A 3 -3.03 -62.57 56.70
CA LYS A 3 -4.15 -61.72 57.14
C LYS A 3 -4.07 -60.35 56.47
N GLN A 4 -4.75 -60.20 55.34
CA GLN A 4 -5.24 -58.91 54.86
C GLN A 4 -6.25 -58.35 55.88
N ARG A 5 -6.09 -57.08 56.27
CA ARG A 5 -7.17 -56.26 56.81
C ARG A 5 -7.13 -54.86 56.21
N MET A 6 -8.28 -54.49 55.65
CA MET A 6 -8.65 -53.20 55.08
C MET A 6 -8.35 -52.03 56.04
N THR A 7 -7.80 -50.94 55.50
CA THR A 7 -7.83 -49.62 56.11
C THR A 7 -8.76 -48.71 55.31
N LEU A 8 -9.86 -48.29 55.94
CA LEU A 8 -10.62 -47.11 55.55
C LEU A 8 -9.76 -45.85 55.77
N SER A 9 -9.83 -44.88 54.87
CA SER A 9 -9.42 -43.51 55.15
C SER A 9 -10.40 -42.53 54.52
N VAL A 10 -11.07 -41.79 55.40
CA VAL A 10 -12.01 -40.70 55.14
C VAL A 10 -11.21 -39.49 54.65
N LEU A 11 -11.63 -38.84 53.56
CA LEU A 11 -11.11 -37.54 53.15
C LEU A 11 -12.24 -36.52 53.10
N THR A 12 -12.11 -35.52 53.96
CA THR A 12 -12.99 -34.36 54.17
C THR A 12 -12.90 -33.37 52.99
N LEU A 13 -14.04 -33.02 52.39
CA LEU A 13 -14.16 -32.01 51.33
C LEU A 13 -14.45 -30.63 51.92
N LEU A 14 -13.55 -29.67 51.67
CA LEU A 14 -13.73 -28.23 51.92
C LEU A 14 -14.71 -27.60 50.91
N PRO A 15 -15.62 -26.69 51.32
CA PRO A 15 -16.42 -25.89 50.39
C PRO A 15 -15.65 -24.65 49.92
N LEU A 16 -15.41 -24.53 48.61
CA LEU A 16 -14.93 -23.28 47.99
C LEU A 16 -16.12 -22.32 47.77
N ALA A 17 -16.06 -21.15 48.41
CA ALA A 17 -16.96 -20.04 48.15
C ALA A 17 -16.61 -19.38 46.79
N VAL A 18 -17.54 -19.42 45.84
CA VAL A 18 -17.43 -18.73 44.54
C VAL A 18 -17.91 -17.30 44.71
N ALA A 19 -16.97 -16.34 44.71
CA ALA A 19 -17.29 -14.91 44.62
C ALA A 19 -17.60 -14.54 43.16
N CYS A 20 -18.87 -14.24 42.85
CA CYS A 20 -19.26 -13.64 41.58
C CYS A 20 -18.89 -12.14 41.59
N GLY A 21 -17.73 -11.80 41.04
CA GLY A 21 -17.43 -10.43 40.62
C GLY A 21 -18.09 -10.15 39.27
N THR A 22 -19.13 -9.33 39.25
CA THR A 22 -19.74 -8.80 38.02
C THR A 22 -18.82 -7.75 37.41
N GLN A 23 -17.79 -8.20 36.68
CA GLN A 23 -17.04 -7.35 35.77
C GLN A 23 -17.87 -7.14 34.51
N THR A 24 -18.47 -5.96 34.38
CA THR A 24 -19.03 -5.47 33.13
C THR A 24 -17.89 -5.32 32.14
N ALA A 25 -17.63 -6.36 31.36
CA ALA A 25 -16.73 -6.31 30.22
C ALA A 25 -17.36 -5.36 29.18
N GLY A 26 -16.89 -4.12 29.16
CA GLY A 26 -17.13 -3.20 28.06
C GLY A 26 -16.53 -3.80 26.79
N SER A 27 -17.33 -4.57 26.07
CA SER A 27 -17.05 -4.97 24.70
C SER A 27 -17.23 -3.75 23.81
N GLY A 28 -16.25 -2.85 23.84
CA GLY A 28 -16.03 -1.93 22.74
C GLY A 28 -15.61 -2.79 21.56
N SER A 29 -16.53 -3.05 20.62
CA SER A 29 -16.16 -3.66 19.35
C SER A 29 -15.13 -2.73 18.71
N VAL A 30 -13.88 -3.16 18.66
CA VAL A 30 -12.89 -2.55 17.78
C VAL A 30 -13.41 -2.85 16.38
N GLY A 31 -14.07 -1.87 15.77
CA GLY A 31 -14.56 -2.00 14.41
C GLY A 31 -13.38 -2.36 13.53
N THR A 32 -13.38 -3.58 13.00
CA THR A 32 -12.41 -4.08 12.02
C THR A 32 -12.70 -3.46 10.65
N GLY A 33 -12.90 -2.14 10.61
CA GLY A 33 -13.04 -1.40 9.36
C GLY A 33 -11.69 -1.39 8.66
N SER A 34 -11.70 -1.55 7.33
CA SER A 34 -10.51 -1.31 6.51
C SER A 34 -9.89 0.05 6.87
N PRO A 35 -8.56 0.15 7.00
CA PRO A 35 -7.92 1.41 7.35
C PRO A 35 -8.17 2.45 6.25
N VAL A 36 -8.46 3.68 6.64
CA VAL A 36 -8.58 4.83 5.72
C VAL A 36 -7.20 5.24 5.20
N THR A 37 -6.17 5.11 6.06
CA THR A 37 -4.77 5.41 5.76
C THR A 37 -4.06 4.23 5.09
N GLY A 38 -2.96 4.51 4.39
CA GLY A 38 -2.16 3.49 3.68
C GLY A 38 -2.81 2.95 2.41
N VAL A 39 -4.09 3.24 2.19
CA VAL A 39 -4.88 2.76 1.05
C VAL A 39 -5.00 3.83 -0.02
N ARG A 40 -4.85 3.42 -1.28
CA ARG A 40 -5.19 4.25 -2.44
C ARG A 40 -6.66 4.03 -2.78
N TRP A 41 -7.42 5.12 -2.75
CA TRP A 41 -8.85 5.13 -3.00
C TRP A 41 -9.14 5.82 -4.33
N THR A 42 -9.69 5.10 -5.30
CA THR A 42 -10.26 5.69 -6.51
C THR A 42 -11.50 6.50 -6.13
N VAL A 43 -11.60 7.74 -6.58
CA VAL A 43 -12.80 8.54 -6.38
C VAL A 43 -13.83 8.10 -7.40
N ASP A 44 -14.98 7.61 -6.95
CA ASP A 44 -16.07 7.15 -7.83
C ASP A 44 -17.02 8.30 -8.17
N SER A 45 -17.40 9.08 -7.15
CA SER A 45 -18.35 10.17 -7.28
C SER A 45 -18.25 11.18 -6.15
N LEU A 46 -18.72 12.39 -6.43
CA LEU A 46 -18.85 13.49 -5.48
C LEU A 46 -20.31 13.94 -5.45
N THR A 47 -20.88 14.09 -4.26
CA THR A 47 -22.18 14.71 -4.02
C THR A 47 -21.98 16.06 -3.35
N VAL A 48 -22.47 17.12 -3.98
CA VAL A 48 -22.48 18.49 -3.42
C VAL A 48 -23.88 19.05 -3.52
N ASP A 49 -24.39 19.63 -2.43
CA ASP A 49 -25.76 20.18 -2.35
C ASP A 49 -26.83 19.19 -2.86
N GLY A 50 -26.70 17.91 -2.50
CA GLY A 50 -27.60 16.84 -2.93
C GLY A 50 -27.47 16.39 -4.39
N ARG A 51 -26.56 16.99 -5.18
CA ARG A 51 -26.30 16.61 -6.58
C ARG A 51 -25.05 15.77 -6.71
N THR A 52 -25.19 14.55 -7.24
CA THR A 52 -24.08 13.62 -7.46
C THR A 52 -23.50 13.73 -8.86
N ALA A 53 -22.18 13.84 -8.96
CA ALA A 53 -21.41 13.80 -10.18
C ALA A 53 -20.41 12.63 -10.16
N LYS A 54 -20.31 11.88 -11.26
CA LYS A 54 -19.31 10.83 -11.44
C LYS A 54 -17.92 11.44 -11.62
N ALA A 55 -16.92 10.82 -11.01
CA ALA A 55 -15.54 11.26 -11.15
C ALA A 55 -14.96 10.95 -12.54
N PRO A 56 -14.05 11.80 -13.06
CA PRO A 56 -13.21 11.46 -14.19
C PRO A 56 -12.33 10.24 -13.90
N ALA A 57 -11.94 9.54 -14.96
CA ALA A 57 -10.95 8.47 -14.84
C ALA A 57 -9.64 9.01 -14.23
N GLY A 58 -9.02 8.22 -13.37
CA GLY A 58 -7.76 8.57 -12.72
C GLY A 58 -7.90 9.50 -11.52
N ALA A 59 -9.10 9.93 -11.11
CA ALA A 59 -9.29 10.62 -9.85
C ALA A 59 -9.07 9.66 -8.67
N TYR A 60 -8.20 10.03 -7.72
CA TYR A 60 -7.88 9.21 -6.55
C TYR A 60 -7.44 10.05 -5.36
N LEU A 61 -7.54 9.46 -4.17
CA LEU A 61 -7.10 10.00 -2.88
C LEU A 61 -6.30 8.91 -2.15
N LYS A 62 -5.16 9.28 -1.56
CA LYS A 62 -4.41 8.46 -0.63
C LYS A 62 -4.05 9.29 0.59
N ILE A 63 -4.29 8.75 1.77
CA ILE A 63 -3.81 9.30 3.04
C ILE A 63 -2.68 8.39 3.52
N GLY A 64 -1.46 8.88 3.53
CA GLY A 64 -0.30 8.17 4.06
C GLY A 64 -0.36 8.05 5.59
N GLU A 65 0.32 7.03 6.12
CA GLU A 65 0.48 6.85 7.57
C GLU A 65 1.29 7.99 8.21
N ASP A 66 2.05 8.73 7.40
CA ASP A 66 2.79 9.93 7.78
C ASP A 66 1.90 11.19 7.88
N GLY A 67 0.58 11.05 7.70
CA GLY A 67 -0.37 12.16 7.76
C GLY A 67 -0.33 13.06 6.52
N ARG A 68 0.20 12.59 5.39
CA ARG A 68 0.12 13.31 4.11
C ARG A 68 -1.01 12.75 3.25
N ALA A 69 -1.90 13.63 2.80
CA ALA A 69 -2.85 13.31 1.75
C ALA A 69 -2.29 13.70 0.38
N SER A 70 -2.48 12.85 -0.61
CA SER A 70 -2.12 13.11 -2.00
C SER A 70 -3.13 12.47 -2.94
N GLY A 71 -3.18 12.95 -4.17
CA GLY A 71 -4.09 12.37 -5.14
C GLY A 71 -4.16 13.11 -6.47
N ASN A 72 -5.16 12.75 -7.26
CA ASN A 72 -5.53 13.44 -8.47
C ASN A 72 -7.03 13.75 -8.43
N LEU A 73 -7.40 14.98 -8.78
CA LEU A 73 -8.76 15.51 -8.73
C LEU A 73 -9.53 15.31 -10.05
N GLY A 74 -9.00 14.48 -10.95
CA GLY A 74 -9.50 14.19 -12.30
C GLY A 74 -8.65 14.81 -13.41
N CYS A 75 -8.05 15.98 -13.18
CA CYS A 75 -7.06 16.58 -14.07
C CYS A 75 -5.80 16.92 -13.28
N ASN A 76 -5.93 17.74 -12.23
CA ASN A 76 -4.80 18.16 -11.43
C ASN A 76 -4.44 17.21 -10.28
N GLY A 77 -3.14 17.10 -10.02
CA GLY A 77 -2.63 16.49 -8.80
C GLY A 77 -2.86 17.42 -7.61
N PHE A 78 -3.00 16.84 -6.42
CA PHE A 78 -3.05 17.60 -5.18
C PHE A 78 -2.20 16.96 -4.07
N GLY A 79 -1.82 17.79 -3.10
CA GLY A 79 -1.24 17.39 -1.84
C GLY A 79 -1.81 18.21 -0.69
N SER A 80 -1.96 17.59 0.48
CA SER A 80 -2.38 18.23 1.73
C SER A 80 -1.82 17.48 2.93
N LYS A 81 -1.90 18.10 4.11
CA LYS A 81 -1.80 17.35 5.38
C LYS A 81 -3.15 16.71 5.68
N ALA A 82 -3.16 15.59 6.37
CA ALA A 82 -4.36 14.94 6.85
C ALA A 82 -4.17 14.48 8.28
N THR A 83 -5.21 14.66 9.10
CA THR A 83 -5.29 14.12 10.45
C THR A 83 -6.44 13.13 10.48
N VAL A 84 -6.15 11.90 10.90
CA VAL A 84 -7.15 10.84 11.09
C VAL A 84 -7.25 10.54 12.58
N LYS A 85 -8.45 10.67 13.15
CA LYS A 85 -8.74 10.37 14.57
C LYS A 85 -10.04 9.56 14.64
N GLY A 86 -9.90 8.25 14.85
CA GLY A 86 -11.04 7.34 14.74
C GLY A 86 -11.61 7.36 13.32
N ASP A 87 -12.89 7.68 13.21
CA ASP A 87 -13.59 7.86 11.92
C ASP A 87 -13.52 9.30 11.39
N ARG A 88 -12.93 10.25 12.13
CA ARG A 88 -12.81 11.64 11.67
C ARG A 88 -11.54 11.85 10.85
N VAL A 89 -11.70 12.45 9.69
CA VAL A 89 -10.62 12.83 8.77
C VAL A 89 -10.68 14.32 8.53
N ALA A 90 -9.62 15.05 8.83
CA ALA A 90 -9.50 16.48 8.54
C ALA A 90 -8.33 16.71 7.60
N PHE A 91 -8.57 17.44 6.51
CA PHE A 91 -7.52 17.85 5.57
C PHE A 91 -7.07 19.27 5.87
N GLY A 92 -5.79 19.53 5.71
CA GLY A 92 -5.25 20.88 5.73
C GLY A 92 -5.45 21.59 4.39
N ALA A 93 -4.81 22.74 4.25
CA ALA A 93 -4.79 23.49 3.00
C ALA A 93 -4.29 22.63 1.82
N LEU A 94 -5.08 22.60 0.75
CA LEU A 94 -4.72 21.92 -0.49
C LEU A 94 -3.67 22.72 -1.27
N ARG A 95 -2.72 21.99 -1.84
CA ARG A 95 -1.84 22.44 -2.91
C ARG A 95 -2.18 21.64 -4.15
N THR A 96 -2.43 22.32 -5.26
CA THR A 96 -2.81 21.69 -6.53
C THR A 96 -1.82 22.06 -7.63
N THR A 97 -1.69 21.20 -8.63
CA THR A 97 -1.05 21.55 -9.89
C THR A 97 -1.99 22.40 -10.76
N GLU A 98 -1.46 23.07 -11.77
CA GLU A 98 -2.22 23.85 -12.75
C GLU A 98 -1.97 23.34 -14.18
N MET A 99 -2.26 22.05 -14.42
CA MET A 99 -2.23 21.42 -15.74
C MET A 99 -3.47 21.80 -16.54
N GLY A 100 -3.28 22.13 -17.81
CA GLY A 100 -4.37 22.31 -18.77
C GLY A 100 -4.79 20.99 -19.41
N CYS A 101 -5.95 20.44 -19.02
CA CYS A 101 -6.50 19.23 -19.65
C CYS A 101 -7.38 19.57 -20.87
N ALA A 102 -7.15 18.87 -21.98
CA ALA A 102 -7.93 19.00 -23.21
C ALA A 102 -9.32 18.36 -23.03
N LYS A 103 -10.27 19.15 -22.50
CA LYS A 103 -11.68 18.77 -22.23
C LYS A 103 -11.85 17.74 -21.09
N GLY A 104 -11.91 18.23 -19.84
CA GLY A 104 -12.28 17.47 -18.63
C GLY A 104 -12.78 18.40 -17.52
N PRO A 105 -13.60 17.93 -16.55
CA PRO A 105 -14.52 18.78 -15.78
C PRO A 105 -13.81 19.65 -14.74
N THR A 106 -13.52 20.90 -15.11
CA THR A 106 -13.11 21.94 -14.16
C THR A 106 -14.12 22.08 -13.01
N ALA A 107 -15.40 21.75 -13.25
CA ALA A 107 -16.43 21.76 -12.22
C ALA A 107 -16.25 20.65 -11.17
N PHE A 108 -15.95 19.42 -11.60
CA PHE A 108 -15.72 18.31 -10.66
C PHE A 108 -14.47 18.57 -9.84
N GLU A 109 -13.36 18.94 -10.50
CA GLU A 109 -12.11 19.26 -9.81
C GLU A 109 -12.31 20.38 -8.77
N ARG A 110 -12.95 21.49 -9.16
CA ARG A 110 -13.22 22.61 -8.24
C ARG A 110 -14.12 22.20 -7.08
N ASN A 111 -15.17 21.41 -7.34
CA ASN A 111 -16.07 20.95 -6.29
C ASN A 111 -15.34 20.01 -5.33
N LEU A 112 -14.60 19.02 -5.84
CA LEU A 112 -13.82 18.11 -5.01
C LEU A 112 -12.74 18.85 -4.21
N SER A 113 -12.04 19.80 -4.84
CA SER A 113 -11.06 20.66 -4.18
C SER A 113 -11.67 21.42 -3.02
N ARG A 114 -12.84 22.05 -3.23
CA ARG A 114 -13.54 22.81 -2.18
C ARG A 114 -14.06 21.92 -1.07
N SER A 115 -14.65 20.77 -1.40
CA SER A 115 -15.12 19.83 -0.40
C SER A 115 -13.94 19.31 0.43
N ILE A 116 -12.77 19.01 -0.16
CA ILE A 116 -11.60 18.56 0.60
C ILE A 116 -10.95 19.72 1.40
N ALA A 117 -10.79 20.90 0.81
CA ALA A 117 -10.04 22.01 1.40
C ALA A 117 -10.83 22.87 2.39
N GLY A 118 -12.16 22.83 2.33
CA GLY A 118 -13.03 23.83 2.95
C GLY A 118 -13.89 23.34 4.11
N GLN A 119 -13.59 22.19 4.73
CA GLN A 119 -14.50 21.55 5.69
C GLN A 119 -13.83 21.31 7.05
N ASP A 120 -14.61 21.48 8.12
CA ASP A 120 -14.21 21.28 9.52
C ASP A 120 -13.87 19.81 9.85
N GLY A 121 -14.21 18.90 8.94
CA GLY A 121 -13.84 17.49 8.98
C GLY A 121 -14.78 16.65 8.12
N PHE A 122 -14.37 15.40 7.92
CA PHE A 122 -15.15 14.34 7.32
C PHE A 122 -15.35 13.22 8.32
N THR A 123 -16.53 12.62 8.31
CA THR A 123 -16.75 11.30 8.89
C THR A 123 -16.51 10.25 7.81
N ALA A 124 -15.54 9.38 8.05
CA ALA A 124 -15.15 8.28 7.20
C ALA A 124 -15.91 7.01 7.58
N ARG A 125 -16.53 6.37 6.60
CA ARG A 125 -17.19 5.07 6.78
C ARG A 125 -16.62 4.09 5.78
N THR A 126 -15.99 3.02 6.28
CA THR A 126 -15.48 1.94 5.45
C THR A 126 -16.42 0.73 5.48
N ASP A 127 -16.62 0.12 4.32
CA ASP A 127 -17.39 -1.10 4.14
C ASP A 127 -16.70 -1.96 3.05
N GLY A 128 -15.94 -2.96 3.48
CA GLY A 128 -15.08 -3.76 2.61
C GLY A 128 -14.10 -2.90 1.81
N ASP A 129 -14.29 -2.88 0.48
CA ASP A 129 -13.51 -2.11 -0.49
C ASP A 129 -14.12 -0.73 -0.78
N ARG A 130 -15.11 -0.25 -0.01
CA ARG A 130 -15.71 1.08 -0.17
C ARG A 130 -15.33 1.99 0.99
N LEU A 131 -15.09 3.25 0.65
CA LEU A 131 -14.94 4.35 1.60
C LEU A 131 -15.93 5.45 1.22
N THR A 132 -16.64 5.95 2.22
CA THR A 132 -17.44 7.17 2.09
C THR A 132 -16.90 8.21 3.05
N LEU A 133 -16.51 9.36 2.52
CA LEU A 133 -16.20 10.55 3.31
C LEU A 133 -17.41 11.48 3.27
N THR A 134 -18.02 11.75 4.42
CA THR A 134 -19.14 12.69 4.54
C THR A 134 -18.66 13.93 5.29
N ALA A 135 -18.66 15.08 4.64
CA ALA A 135 -18.32 16.35 5.26
C ALA A 135 -19.44 16.80 6.22
N ASP A 136 -19.11 17.67 7.17
CA ASP A 136 -20.09 18.21 8.11
C ASP A 136 -21.18 19.07 7.42
N SER A 137 -20.87 19.63 6.24
CA SER A 137 -21.86 20.28 5.36
C SER A 137 -22.86 19.31 4.70
N GLY A 138 -22.61 18.01 4.75
CA GLY A 138 -23.40 16.97 4.07
C GLY A 138 -22.86 16.55 2.70
N ASP A 139 -21.83 17.23 2.18
CA ASP A 139 -21.12 16.81 0.97
C ASP A 139 -20.53 15.40 1.15
N ARG A 140 -20.54 14.60 0.09
CA ARG A 140 -20.09 13.20 0.16
C ARG A 140 -19.16 12.83 -0.98
N VAL A 141 -18.01 12.25 -0.63
CA VAL A 141 -17.11 11.59 -1.57
C VAL A 141 -17.26 10.09 -1.41
N SER A 142 -17.62 9.40 -2.49
CA SER A 142 -17.66 7.94 -2.54
C SER A 142 -16.42 7.43 -3.26
N LEU A 143 -15.74 6.48 -2.63
CA LEU A 143 -14.48 5.94 -3.11
C LEU A 143 -14.45 4.41 -3.04
N THR A 144 -13.62 3.84 -3.90
CA THR A 144 -13.35 2.40 -3.93
C THR A 144 -11.87 2.14 -3.77
N LYS A 145 -11.54 1.11 -2.99
CA LYS A 145 -10.16 0.65 -2.80
C LYS A 145 -9.61 0.23 -4.15
N GLU A 146 -8.53 0.88 -4.55
CA GLU A 146 -7.83 0.51 -5.76
C GLU A 146 -6.98 -0.73 -5.46
N LYS A 147 -7.11 -1.76 -6.29
CA LYS A 147 -6.32 -2.99 -6.12
C LYS A 147 -4.89 -2.75 -6.58
N ASP A 148 -3.96 -3.35 -5.86
CA ASP A 148 -2.57 -3.39 -6.26
C ASP A 148 -2.39 -4.20 -7.53
N ALA A 149 -1.41 -3.80 -8.34
CA ALA A 149 -0.96 -4.60 -9.45
C ALA A 149 -0.45 -5.94 -8.91
N PRO A 150 -0.83 -7.07 -9.51
CA PRO A 150 -0.34 -8.37 -9.09
C PRO A 150 1.19 -8.39 -9.09
N LEU A 151 1.81 -8.90 -8.02
CA LEU A 151 3.27 -9.02 -7.99
C LEU A 151 3.78 -9.92 -9.13
N ARG A 152 3.08 -11.04 -9.34
CA ARG A 152 3.36 -12.01 -10.41
C ARG A 152 2.65 -11.64 -11.70
N GLY A 153 3.24 -12.00 -12.83
CA GLY A 153 2.73 -11.71 -14.17
C GLY A 153 2.86 -10.26 -14.62
N THR A 154 3.09 -9.32 -13.69
CA THR A 154 3.30 -7.90 -14.00
C THR A 154 4.74 -7.65 -14.47
N LYS A 155 4.88 -6.90 -15.57
CA LYS A 155 6.15 -6.33 -15.99
C LYS A 155 6.41 -5.05 -15.21
N TRP A 156 7.36 -5.11 -14.27
CA TRP A 156 7.78 -3.98 -13.46
C TRP A 156 8.96 -3.27 -14.13
N ARG A 157 8.73 -2.06 -14.64
CA ARG A 157 9.77 -1.20 -15.22
C ARG A 157 10.46 -0.42 -14.12
N VAL A 158 11.78 -0.58 -13.99
CA VAL A 158 12.59 0.12 -13.00
C VAL A 158 12.66 1.60 -13.37
N THR A 159 12.42 2.48 -12.40
CA THR A 159 12.43 3.94 -12.59
C THR A 159 13.52 4.62 -11.77
N ALA A 160 13.92 4.03 -10.63
CA ALA A 160 14.97 4.56 -9.80
C ALA A 160 15.74 3.47 -9.05
N LEU A 161 17.00 3.78 -8.74
CA LEU A 161 17.92 2.96 -7.95
C LEU A 161 18.56 3.79 -6.87
N GLY A 162 18.82 3.17 -5.73
CA GLY A 162 19.32 3.86 -4.56
C GLY A 162 19.90 2.95 -3.50
N ASP A 163 20.25 3.58 -2.40
CA ASP A 163 20.56 2.95 -1.13
C ASP A 163 19.53 3.39 -0.07
N ARG A 164 19.74 3.01 1.19
CA ARG A 164 18.83 3.33 2.30
C ARG A 164 18.56 4.83 2.49
N ASN A 165 19.43 5.71 1.98
CA ASN A 165 19.38 7.15 2.22
C ASN A 165 18.96 7.94 0.98
N THR A 166 19.26 7.45 -0.22
CA THR A 166 19.03 8.20 -1.47
C THR A 166 18.58 7.28 -2.60
N SER A 167 17.62 7.75 -3.40
CA SER A 167 17.21 7.12 -4.67
C SER A 167 17.43 8.09 -5.82
N ARG A 168 17.84 7.58 -6.98
CA ARG A 168 18.15 8.36 -8.17
C ARG A 168 17.51 7.74 -9.41
N SER A 169 17.00 8.58 -10.29
CA SER A 169 16.47 8.13 -11.57
C SER A 169 17.53 7.44 -12.42
N LEU A 170 17.09 6.49 -13.25
CA LEU A 170 17.97 5.80 -14.18
C LEU A 170 18.53 6.74 -15.27
N PRO A 171 19.70 6.43 -15.84
CA PRO A 171 20.21 7.12 -17.02
C PRO A 171 19.18 7.08 -18.17
N LYS A 172 19.14 8.13 -18.99
CA LYS A 172 18.29 8.15 -20.19
C LYS A 172 18.61 6.95 -21.10
N GLY A 173 17.58 6.35 -21.69
CA GLY A 173 17.72 5.18 -22.57
C GLY A 173 17.94 3.86 -21.85
N THR A 174 17.93 3.83 -20.51
CA THR A 174 18.01 2.58 -19.76
C THR A 174 16.70 1.80 -19.88
N ASP A 175 16.77 0.62 -20.49
CA ASP A 175 15.68 -0.37 -20.43
C ASP A 175 15.96 -1.36 -19.31
N ALA A 176 15.35 -1.12 -18.15
CA ALA A 176 15.43 -1.98 -17.00
C ALA A 176 14.03 -2.39 -16.53
N TYR A 177 13.78 -3.70 -16.47
CA TYR A 177 12.52 -4.26 -16.01
C TYR A 177 12.70 -5.68 -15.48
N PHE A 178 11.75 -6.14 -14.68
CA PHE A 178 11.63 -7.53 -14.30
C PHE A 178 10.17 -7.99 -14.34
N VAL A 179 9.97 -9.29 -14.51
CA VAL A 179 8.69 -9.99 -14.43
C VAL A 179 8.90 -11.15 -13.48
N LEU A 180 8.07 -11.23 -12.44
CA LEU A 180 8.01 -12.43 -11.63
C LEU A 180 6.96 -13.36 -12.22
N SER A 181 7.37 -14.49 -12.79
CA SER A 181 6.44 -15.46 -13.37
C SER A 181 5.64 -16.20 -12.30
N GLU A 182 4.50 -16.78 -12.72
CA GLU A 182 3.70 -17.68 -11.88
C GLU A 182 4.47 -18.94 -11.46
N LYS A 183 5.48 -19.33 -12.26
CA LYS A 183 6.29 -20.53 -12.04
C LYS A 183 7.48 -20.32 -11.07
N GLY A 184 7.59 -19.14 -10.45
CA GLY A 184 8.68 -18.86 -9.49
C GLY A 184 10.03 -18.58 -10.14
N THR A 185 10.02 -17.89 -11.28
CA THR A 185 11.23 -17.34 -11.92
C THR A 185 11.08 -15.84 -12.06
N LEU A 186 12.13 -15.09 -11.73
CA LEU A 186 12.26 -13.68 -12.10
C LEU A 186 13.05 -13.61 -13.40
N ASP A 187 12.47 -12.95 -14.41
CA ASP A 187 13.08 -12.70 -15.71
C ASP A 187 13.09 -11.21 -15.99
N GLY A 188 14.14 -10.69 -16.61
CA GLY A 188 14.23 -9.26 -16.82
C GLY A 188 15.39 -8.79 -17.67
N ARG A 189 15.46 -7.48 -17.81
CA ARG A 189 16.61 -6.75 -18.34
C ARG A 189 17.10 -5.80 -17.26
N LEU A 190 18.40 -5.79 -16.98
CA LEU A 190 18.98 -4.98 -15.90
C LEU A 190 19.69 -3.73 -16.47
N GLY A 191 19.19 -3.19 -17.58
CA GLY A 191 19.84 -2.10 -18.32
C GLY A 191 20.57 -2.62 -19.56
N CYS A 192 21.75 -3.22 -19.39
CA CYS A 192 22.51 -3.79 -20.52
C CYS A 192 22.12 -5.24 -20.82
N ASN A 193 22.21 -6.12 -19.82
CA ASN A 193 22.00 -7.56 -20.00
C ASN A 193 20.62 -8.05 -19.58
N HIS A 194 20.22 -9.18 -20.17
CA HIS A 194 19.12 -9.98 -19.65
C HIS A 194 19.58 -10.77 -18.44
N ALA A 195 18.69 -10.91 -17.46
CA ALA A 195 18.92 -11.69 -16.26
C ALA A 195 17.73 -12.60 -15.97
N SER A 196 18.00 -13.80 -15.46
CA SER A 196 16.98 -14.68 -14.91
C SER A 196 17.46 -15.38 -13.64
N ALA A 197 16.53 -15.64 -12.71
CA ALA A 197 16.81 -16.45 -11.52
C ALA A 197 15.55 -17.12 -10.99
N ARG A 198 15.72 -18.20 -10.23
CA ARG A 198 14.62 -18.72 -9.40
C ARG A 198 14.24 -17.68 -8.36
N ALA A 199 12.94 -17.57 -8.09
CA ALA A 199 12.37 -16.59 -7.19
C ALA A 199 11.28 -17.22 -6.33
N THR A 200 11.50 -17.21 -5.02
CA THR A 200 10.53 -17.67 -4.03
C THR A 200 9.93 -16.45 -3.33
N VAL A 201 8.61 -16.36 -3.31
CA VAL A 201 7.89 -15.27 -2.62
C VAL A 201 7.25 -15.83 -1.38
N SER A 202 7.54 -15.23 -0.23
CA SER A 202 6.90 -15.53 1.04
C SER A 202 6.98 -14.33 1.97
N ASP A 203 5.91 -14.08 2.73
CA ASP A 203 5.88 -13.12 3.85
C ASP A 203 6.41 -11.72 3.51
N GLY A 204 6.00 -11.13 2.38
CA GLY A 204 6.48 -9.79 1.97
C GLY A 204 7.94 -9.75 1.51
N HIS A 205 8.54 -10.91 1.24
CA HIS A 205 9.90 -11.02 0.73
C HIS A 205 9.96 -11.84 -0.55
N ILE A 206 10.94 -11.51 -1.39
CA ILE A 206 11.36 -12.26 -2.57
C ILE A 206 12.79 -12.75 -2.29
N THR A 207 12.97 -14.05 -2.27
CA THR A 207 14.31 -14.67 -2.23
C THR A 207 14.70 -15.05 -3.64
N LEU A 208 15.74 -14.40 -4.15
CA LEU A 208 16.29 -14.68 -5.48
C LEU A 208 17.45 -15.68 -5.36
N GLY A 209 17.48 -16.64 -6.27
CA GLY A 209 18.65 -17.49 -6.46
C GLY A 209 19.73 -16.79 -7.30
N PRO A 210 20.84 -17.49 -7.59
CA PRO A 210 21.92 -16.94 -8.41
C PRO A 210 21.41 -16.48 -9.78
N ALA A 211 21.79 -15.25 -10.16
CA ALA A 211 21.46 -14.69 -11.46
C ALA A 211 22.18 -15.43 -12.59
N ARG A 212 21.45 -15.72 -13.67
CA ARG A 212 22.01 -16.06 -14.97
C ARG A 212 21.90 -14.84 -15.85
N THR A 213 23.03 -14.36 -16.38
CA THR A 213 23.05 -13.16 -17.22
C THR A 213 23.63 -13.43 -18.60
N THR A 214 23.19 -12.65 -19.58
CA THR A 214 23.92 -12.51 -20.84
C THR A 214 25.21 -11.69 -20.63
N ARG A 215 26.11 -11.67 -21.61
CA ARG A 215 27.39 -10.92 -21.55
C ARG A 215 27.56 -9.97 -22.74
N MET A 216 26.60 -9.07 -22.90
CA MET A 216 26.68 -7.95 -23.84
C MET A 216 27.56 -6.84 -23.25
N MET A 217 28.20 -6.09 -24.14
CA MET A 217 28.93 -4.88 -23.80
C MET A 217 28.08 -3.67 -24.20
N CYS A 218 27.81 -2.78 -23.25
CA CYS A 218 27.09 -1.53 -23.46
C CYS A 218 27.87 -0.35 -22.88
N ASP A 219 27.29 0.85 -22.97
CA ASP A 219 27.81 2.03 -22.29
C ASP A 219 28.03 1.81 -20.79
N ARG A 220 29.06 2.47 -20.26
CA ARG A 220 29.46 2.37 -18.85
C ARG A 220 28.33 2.70 -17.88
N SER A 221 27.40 3.58 -18.26
CA SER A 221 26.23 3.91 -17.44
C SER A 221 25.28 2.71 -17.28
N LEU A 222 24.97 2.01 -18.37
CA LEU A 222 24.08 0.84 -18.37
C LEU A 222 24.69 -0.33 -17.62
N MET A 223 26.00 -0.55 -17.78
CA MET A 223 26.73 -1.58 -17.04
C MET A 223 26.77 -1.30 -15.52
N ARG A 224 26.83 -0.03 -15.10
CA ARG A 224 26.72 0.34 -13.67
C ARG A 224 25.33 0.08 -13.13
N THR A 225 24.29 0.42 -13.89
CA THR A 225 22.90 0.10 -13.52
C THR A 225 22.70 -1.41 -13.38
N GLU A 226 23.23 -2.20 -14.30
CA GLU A 226 23.18 -3.66 -14.24
C GLU A 226 23.84 -4.18 -12.97
N LYS A 227 25.06 -3.71 -12.67
CA LYS A 227 25.79 -4.13 -11.46
C LYS A 227 24.97 -3.85 -10.19
N ALA A 228 24.37 -2.67 -10.07
CA ALA A 228 23.55 -2.32 -8.91
C ALA A 228 22.29 -3.19 -8.80
N LEU A 229 21.63 -3.49 -9.92
CA LEU A 229 20.46 -4.37 -9.94
C LEU A 229 20.78 -5.83 -9.63
N LEU A 230 21.99 -6.29 -9.95
CA LEU A 230 22.44 -7.65 -9.63
C LEU A 230 22.54 -7.90 -8.12
N GLU A 231 22.70 -6.86 -7.31
CA GLU A 231 22.73 -6.97 -5.85
C GLU A 231 21.39 -7.43 -5.23
N LEU A 232 20.29 -7.37 -6.00
CA LEU A 232 19.03 -7.98 -5.58
C LEU A 232 19.10 -9.51 -5.50
N PHE A 233 19.99 -10.12 -6.28
CA PHE A 233 20.13 -11.57 -6.39
C PHE A 233 20.99 -12.18 -5.29
N ASP A 234 21.60 -11.35 -4.44
CA ASP A 234 22.49 -11.75 -3.34
C ASP A 234 21.72 -12.14 -2.06
N GLY A 235 20.41 -12.40 -2.15
CA GLY A 235 19.64 -13.01 -1.06
C GLY A 235 18.18 -12.60 -0.98
N ARG A 236 17.71 -12.39 0.26
CA ARG A 236 16.32 -12.05 0.59
C ARG A 236 16.10 -10.55 0.43
N THR A 237 15.14 -10.19 -0.41
CA THR A 237 14.73 -8.81 -0.71
C THR A 237 13.32 -8.59 -0.15
N SER A 238 13.12 -7.57 0.68
CA SER A 238 11.75 -7.18 1.05
C SER A 238 11.11 -6.40 -0.09
N TYR A 239 9.79 -6.52 -0.24
CA TYR A 239 9.05 -5.75 -1.23
C TYR A 239 7.81 -5.10 -0.63
N ALA A 240 7.46 -3.94 -1.16
CA ALA A 240 6.21 -3.26 -0.90
C ALA A 240 5.59 -2.85 -2.24
N VAL A 241 4.41 -3.41 -2.55
CA VAL A 241 3.59 -2.94 -3.68
C VAL A 241 2.71 -1.81 -3.17
N ASP A 242 2.67 -0.72 -3.92
CA ASP A 242 1.78 0.42 -3.70
C ASP A 242 1.06 0.74 -5.00
N HIS A 243 -0.12 0.18 -5.17
CA HIS A 243 -0.92 0.24 -6.38
C HIS A 243 -0.15 -0.23 -7.62
N ARG A 244 0.42 0.70 -8.38
CA ARG A 244 1.20 0.42 -9.60
C ARG A 244 2.70 0.54 -9.38
N GLY A 245 3.14 0.96 -8.20
CA GLY A 245 4.54 1.02 -7.81
C GLY A 245 4.95 -0.22 -7.03
N ILE A 246 6.23 -0.57 -7.11
CA ILE A 246 6.86 -1.53 -6.22
C ILE A 246 8.20 -0.96 -5.76
N THR A 247 8.46 -1.09 -4.47
CA THR A 247 9.79 -0.83 -3.90
C THR A 247 10.36 -2.17 -3.44
N LEU A 248 11.58 -2.46 -3.88
CA LEU A 248 12.38 -3.60 -3.44
C LEU A 248 13.53 -3.09 -2.59
N THR A 249 13.79 -3.75 -1.47
CA THR A 249 14.92 -3.44 -0.58
C THR A 249 15.72 -4.71 -0.31
N SER A 250 16.93 -4.79 -0.85
CA SER A 250 17.85 -5.90 -0.59
C SER A 250 18.42 -5.82 0.82
N GLY A 251 18.83 -6.95 1.40
CA GLY A 251 19.47 -7.01 2.71
C GLY A 251 20.74 -6.14 2.82
N ASN A 252 21.43 -5.92 1.70
CA ASN A 252 22.60 -5.04 1.63
C ASN A 252 22.26 -3.54 1.64
N GLY A 253 20.96 -3.18 1.57
CA GLY A 253 20.47 -1.81 1.60
C GLY A 253 20.16 -1.20 0.24
N THR A 254 20.34 -1.94 -0.86
CA THR A 254 19.99 -1.46 -2.21
C THR A 254 18.48 -1.36 -2.37
N ILE A 255 18.03 -0.19 -2.82
CA ILE A 255 16.63 0.13 -3.06
C ILE A 255 16.37 0.24 -4.56
N VAL A 256 15.33 -0.45 -5.02
CA VAL A 256 14.87 -0.43 -6.40
C VAL A 256 13.42 -0.01 -6.44
N GLN A 257 13.11 1.06 -7.16
CA GLN A 257 11.75 1.50 -7.40
C GLN A 257 11.38 1.15 -8.84
N ALA A 258 10.24 0.50 -9.00
CA ALA A 258 9.69 0.16 -10.30
C ALA A 258 8.20 0.48 -10.35
N VAL A 259 7.69 0.64 -11.57
CA VAL A 259 6.26 0.82 -11.83
C VAL A 259 5.81 -0.25 -12.81
N ALA A 260 4.61 -0.77 -12.60
CA ALA A 260 3.99 -1.69 -13.53
C ALA A 260 3.87 -1.00 -14.90
N ALA A 261 4.37 -1.68 -15.94
CA ALA A 261 4.24 -1.24 -17.32
C ALA A 261 2.77 -1.33 -17.76
N GLU A 262 2.35 -0.38 -18.58
CA GLU A 262 1.04 -0.39 -19.25
C GLU A 262 0.97 -1.49 -20.31
#